data_AF-A0A8J3P9U6-F1
#
_entry.id   AF-A0A8J3P9U6-F1
#
_cell.length_a   1.000
_cell.length_b   1.000
_cell.length_c   1.000
_cell.angle_alpha   90.00
_cell.angle_beta   90.00
_cell.angle_gamma   90.00
#
_symmetry.space_group_name_H-M   'P 1'
#
loop_
_entity.id
_entity.type
_entity.pdbx_description
1 polymer ?
#
loop_
_entity_poly.entity_id
_entity_poly.type
_entity_poly.pdbx_seq_one_letter_code
_entity_poly.pdbx_strand_id
1 'polypeptide(L)'
;MVARDRVEQPDLLVPAQGVCRQPGLGRDLAYRQPFLHAAQPRSWSTLEVKPHNASVSRVGGMLDGLDALQALCGEDRDCRRGWEFVHAQAAAYGRPVVEGDGVDADRLRAAEERLGIALPAALREAYLLFGRRRDLTAAQDRLLTPGQLRCDAEGVLVFRVENQHCASWGVSPESDAHDDPPVLMSTGGRWMPYADRLSIALVEMVLSEAMFSADEETVDNRADLDDAARVALRAMFVRLPLPDLPLWAAPDQSPVRWFAGPDVLLREDSGTWLWVHGRTPAAVQAVRDRLPGDWLMVPEDEGDED
;
A
#
# COMPACT_ATOMS: atom_id res chain seq x y z
N MET A 1 13.10 25.62 57.86
CA MET A 1 14.10 24.74 57.26
C MET A 1 13.44 23.37 57.11
N VAL A 2 12.79 23.14 55.97
CA VAL A 2 11.97 21.94 55.69
C VAL A 2 12.52 21.34 54.40
N ALA A 3 12.90 20.06 54.48
CA ALA A 3 13.45 19.28 53.38
C ALA A 3 12.40 19.09 52.27
N ARG A 4 12.82 19.24 51.02
CA ARG A 4 12.04 18.92 49.82
C ARG A 4 12.45 17.54 49.34
N ASP A 5 11.54 16.58 49.44
CA ASP A 5 11.65 15.29 48.76
C ASP A 5 11.46 15.49 47.26
N ARG A 6 12.47 15.07 46.49
CA ARG A 6 12.35 14.79 45.06
C ARG A 6 11.87 13.35 44.93
N VAL A 7 10.64 13.18 44.45
CA VAL A 7 10.14 11.89 43.98
C VAL A 7 10.71 11.66 42.58
N GLU A 8 11.59 10.66 42.46
CA GLU A 8 12.07 10.14 41.17
C GLU A 8 10.90 9.49 40.42
N GLN A 9 10.76 9.85 39.14
CA GLN A 9 9.84 9.20 38.21
C GLN A 9 10.42 7.84 37.81
N PRO A 10 9.63 6.74 37.80
CA PRO A 10 10.10 5.48 37.27
C PRO A 10 10.14 5.53 35.74
N ASP A 11 11.28 5.10 35.19
CA ASP A 11 11.52 4.91 33.77
C ASP A 11 10.40 4.10 33.11
N LEU A 12 9.73 4.71 32.14
CA LEU A 12 8.86 4.03 31.18
C LEU A 12 9.75 3.17 30.28
N LEU A 13 9.91 1.91 30.66
CA LEU A 13 10.42 0.85 29.80
C LEU A 13 9.50 0.70 28.58
N VAL A 14 9.94 1.25 27.44
CA VAL A 14 9.44 0.89 26.11
C VAL A 14 9.72 -0.60 25.90
N PRO A 15 8.73 -1.46 25.64
CA PRO A 15 9.01 -2.86 25.37
C PRO A 15 9.76 -2.99 24.05
N ALA A 16 10.95 -3.59 24.14
CA ALA A 16 11.76 -3.99 23.00
C ALA A 16 10.96 -4.91 22.05
N GLN A 17 11.22 -4.72 20.76
CA GLN A 17 10.72 -5.46 19.61
C GLN A 17 10.50 -6.96 19.90
N GLY A 18 9.24 -7.35 20.05
CA GLY A 18 8.82 -8.74 20.20
C GLY A 18 8.37 -9.30 18.86
N VAL A 19 9.22 -10.10 18.21
CA VAL A 19 8.84 -10.94 17.07
C VAL A 19 7.87 -12.01 17.57
N CYS A 20 6.57 -11.84 17.35
CA CYS A 20 5.58 -12.87 17.61
C CYS A 20 5.44 -13.76 16.35
N ARG A 21 6.12 -14.92 16.36
CA ARG A 21 6.01 -15.92 15.29
C ARG A 21 4.66 -16.64 15.38
N GLN A 22 3.83 -16.56 14.35
CA GLN A 22 2.78 -17.57 14.13
C GLN A 22 3.31 -18.67 13.17
N PRO A 23 3.07 -19.95 13.45
CA PRO A 23 3.44 -21.03 12.53
C PRO A 23 2.36 -21.17 11.44
N GLY A 24 2.72 -21.07 10.16
CA GLY A 24 1.85 -21.58 9.09
C GLY A 24 1.78 -20.83 7.75
N LEU A 25 2.60 -19.82 7.48
CA LEU A 25 2.75 -19.25 6.14
C LEU A 25 4.24 -19.17 5.79
N GLY A 26 4.59 -19.76 4.64
CA GLY A 26 5.97 -19.78 4.15
C GLY A 26 6.45 -18.35 3.85
N ARG A 27 7.66 -18.07 4.34
CA ARG A 27 8.51 -16.90 4.11
C ARG A 27 7.95 -15.55 4.60
N ASP A 28 8.56 -15.08 5.70
CA ASP A 28 8.45 -13.73 6.24
C ASP A 28 8.85 -12.68 5.19
N LEU A 29 7.89 -11.91 4.64
CA LEU A 29 8.13 -10.60 4.03
C LEU A 29 8.47 -9.56 5.11
N ALA A 30 9.41 -9.90 5.99
CA ALA A 30 9.94 -8.97 6.98
C ALA A 30 10.91 -8.01 6.28
N TYR A 31 10.75 -6.72 6.53
CA TYR A 31 11.80 -5.69 6.40
C TYR A 31 13.08 -6.21 7.10
N ARG A 32 13.94 -6.93 6.39
CA ARG A 32 15.27 -7.31 6.86
C ARG A 32 16.26 -6.45 6.09
N GLN A 33 16.93 -5.54 6.79
CA GLN A 33 18.09 -4.83 6.24
C GLN A 33 19.30 -5.76 6.21
N PRO A 34 19.98 -5.95 5.07
CA PRO A 34 21.31 -6.55 5.03
C PRO A 34 22.41 -5.48 4.95
N PHE A 35 23.50 -5.75 5.66
CA PHE A 35 24.72 -4.95 5.71
C PHE A 35 25.47 -4.94 4.36
N LEU A 36 25.94 -3.76 3.95
CA LEU A 36 26.68 -3.48 2.71
C LEU A 36 28.12 -4.02 2.72
N HIS A 37 28.55 -4.60 1.60
CA HIS A 37 29.96 -4.60 1.17
C HIS A 37 30.06 -4.19 -0.31
N ALA A 38 30.87 -3.17 -0.58
CA ALA A 38 30.98 -2.48 -1.87
C ALA A 38 31.78 -3.26 -2.93
N ALA A 39 31.33 -3.21 -4.18
CA ALA A 39 32.15 -3.55 -5.36
C ALA A 39 31.90 -2.55 -6.51
N GLN A 40 32.97 -2.24 -7.26
CA GLN A 40 33.07 -1.15 -8.23
C GLN A 40 32.55 -1.50 -9.64
N PRO A 41 32.12 -0.50 -10.45
CA PRO A 41 31.42 -0.72 -11.71
C PRO A 41 32.35 -1.02 -12.91
N ARG A 42 31.85 -1.81 -13.87
CA ARG A 42 32.42 -1.96 -15.22
C ARG A 42 31.45 -1.42 -16.28
N SER A 43 31.99 -0.69 -17.26
CA SER A 43 31.24 0.01 -18.31
C SER A 43 30.72 -0.94 -19.39
N TRP A 44 29.54 -0.66 -19.94
CA TRP A 44 29.02 -1.33 -21.14
C TRP A 44 28.53 -0.34 -22.20
N SER A 45 28.82 -0.71 -23.44
CA SER A 45 28.44 -0.03 -24.68
C SER A 45 27.15 -0.62 -25.25
N THR A 46 26.43 0.24 -25.95
CA THR A 46 25.07 0.15 -26.51
C THR A 46 24.79 -1.01 -27.48
N LEU A 47 23.59 -1.60 -27.40
CA LEU A 47 22.99 -2.40 -28.46
C LEU A 47 21.49 -2.07 -28.60
N GLU A 48 21.12 -1.61 -29.79
CA GLU A 48 19.75 -1.30 -30.23
C GLU A 48 18.94 -2.56 -30.55
N VAL A 49 17.64 -2.57 -30.24
CA VAL A 49 16.68 -3.58 -30.70
C VAL A 49 15.53 -2.92 -31.45
N LYS A 50 15.19 -3.43 -32.64
CA LYS A 50 14.06 -3.01 -33.48
C LYS A 50 12.81 -3.89 -33.21
N PRO A 51 11.59 -3.34 -33.29
CA PRO A 51 10.37 -4.08 -32.96
C PRO A 51 9.77 -4.83 -34.17
N HIS A 52 9.02 -5.89 -33.88
CA HIS A 52 8.09 -6.55 -34.80
C HIS A 52 6.67 -6.53 -34.23
N ASN A 53 5.72 -6.34 -35.13
CA ASN A 53 4.33 -6.00 -34.87
C ASN A 53 3.45 -7.26 -34.90
N ALA A 54 2.56 -7.44 -33.92
CA ALA A 54 1.44 -8.36 -34.01
C ALA A 54 0.23 -7.80 -33.24
N SER A 55 -0.95 -7.95 -33.84
CA SER A 55 -2.25 -7.39 -33.46
C SER A 55 -2.80 -7.92 -32.12
N VAL A 56 -3.25 -7.02 -31.26
CA VAL A 56 -3.70 -7.26 -29.88
C VAL A 56 -5.21 -7.01 -29.73
N SER A 57 -5.95 -8.01 -29.27
CA SER A 57 -7.28 -7.84 -28.62
C SER A 57 -7.12 -6.81 -27.50
N ARG A 58 -8.00 -5.81 -27.34
CA ARG A 58 -7.86 -4.76 -26.30
C ARG A 58 -7.85 -5.37 -24.88
N VAL A 59 -6.66 -5.77 -24.45
CA VAL A 59 -6.28 -5.92 -23.06
C VAL A 59 -6.11 -4.49 -22.57
N GLY A 60 -7.00 -4.04 -21.70
CA GLY A 60 -6.87 -2.72 -21.09
C GLY A 60 -5.49 -2.56 -20.44
N GLY A 61 -4.87 -1.40 -20.63
CA GLY A 61 -3.55 -1.10 -20.08
C GLY A 61 -3.63 -0.69 -18.61
N MET A 62 -2.52 -0.69 -17.88
CA MET A 62 -2.45 -0.13 -16.51
C MET A 62 -2.92 1.33 -16.44
N LEU A 63 -2.76 2.07 -17.54
CA LEU A 63 -3.21 3.46 -17.65
C LEU A 63 -4.74 3.58 -17.79
N ASP A 64 -5.46 2.48 -17.95
CA ASP A 64 -6.92 2.48 -17.95
C ASP A 64 -7.42 2.76 -16.52
N GLY A 65 -8.28 3.77 -16.38
CA GLY A 65 -8.77 4.26 -15.10
C GLY A 65 -7.92 5.35 -14.47
N LEU A 66 -6.80 5.77 -15.07
CA LEU A 66 -6.01 6.91 -14.56
C LEU A 66 -6.84 8.21 -14.54
N ASP A 67 -7.75 8.38 -15.51
CA ASP A 67 -8.74 9.46 -15.52
C ASP A 67 -9.68 9.40 -14.32
N ALA A 68 -10.12 8.20 -13.95
CA ALA A 68 -10.95 7.98 -12.77
C ALA A 68 -10.18 8.27 -11.47
N LEU A 69 -8.91 7.85 -11.37
CA LEU A 69 -8.04 8.20 -10.25
C LEU A 69 -7.78 9.72 -10.20
N GLN A 70 -7.65 10.38 -11.34
CA GLN A 70 -7.45 11.81 -11.41
C GLN A 70 -8.71 12.59 -11.00
N ALA A 71 -9.90 12.11 -11.35
CA ALA A 71 -11.18 12.66 -10.88
C ALA A 71 -11.36 12.45 -9.36
N LEU A 72 -10.95 11.29 -8.83
CA LEU A 72 -10.92 11.04 -7.39
C LEU A 72 -10.03 12.05 -6.66
N CYS A 73 -8.80 12.24 -7.14
CA CYS A 73 -7.78 13.07 -6.48
C CYS A 73 -7.93 14.57 -6.76
N GLY A 74 -8.58 14.94 -7.86
CA GLY A 74 -8.76 16.32 -8.32
C GLY A 74 -9.87 17.07 -7.58
N GLU A 75 -10.30 18.19 -8.18
CA GLU A 75 -11.31 19.09 -7.60
C GLU A 75 -12.71 18.46 -7.52
N ASP A 76 -13.03 17.54 -8.42
CA ASP A 76 -14.33 16.86 -8.46
C ASP A 76 -14.57 16.00 -7.21
N ARG A 77 -13.49 15.49 -6.58
CA ARG A 77 -13.51 14.71 -5.34
C ARG A 77 -14.53 13.55 -5.36
N ASP A 78 -14.76 12.95 -6.53
CA ASP A 78 -15.78 11.92 -6.71
C ASP A 78 -15.26 10.54 -6.28
N CYS A 79 -15.70 10.08 -5.10
CA CYS A 79 -15.31 8.77 -4.57
C CYS A 79 -15.69 7.60 -5.50
N ARG A 80 -16.75 7.74 -6.31
CA ARG A 80 -17.22 6.69 -7.23
C ARG A 80 -16.20 6.42 -8.33
N ARG A 81 -15.46 7.45 -8.75
CA ARG A 81 -14.35 7.32 -9.70
C ARG A 81 -13.19 6.54 -9.10
N GLY A 82 -12.99 6.63 -7.78
CA GLY A 82 -12.05 5.76 -7.07
C GLY A 82 -12.42 4.27 -7.20
N TRP A 83 -13.71 3.94 -7.14
CA TRP A 83 -14.19 2.56 -7.30
C TRP A 83 -14.06 2.06 -8.73
N GLU A 84 -14.31 2.91 -9.74
CA GLU A 84 -14.02 2.59 -11.14
C GLU A 84 -12.54 2.25 -11.36
N PHE A 85 -11.65 3.03 -10.75
CA PHE A 85 -10.22 2.74 -10.76
C PHE A 85 -9.89 1.40 -10.07
N VAL A 86 -10.47 1.11 -8.90
CA VAL A 86 -10.30 -0.20 -8.22
C VAL A 86 -10.73 -1.36 -9.12
N HIS A 87 -11.86 -1.25 -9.82
CA HIS A 87 -12.29 -2.27 -10.77
C HIS A 87 -11.26 -2.50 -11.89
N ALA A 88 -10.76 -1.42 -12.49
CA ALA A 88 -9.75 -1.50 -13.55
C ALA A 88 -8.47 -2.18 -13.05
N GLN A 89 -7.98 -1.78 -11.88
CA GLN A 89 -6.76 -2.31 -11.28
C GLN A 89 -6.89 -3.79 -10.90
N ALA A 90 -7.98 -4.17 -10.24
CA ALA A 90 -8.22 -5.56 -9.88
C ALA A 90 -8.31 -6.46 -11.11
N ALA A 91 -8.95 -5.99 -12.20
CA ALA A 91 -9.00 -6.71 -13.47
C ALA A 91 -7.64 -6.80 -14.17
N ALA A 92 -6.77 -5.79 -14.02
CA ALA A 92 -5.48 -5.73 -14.70
C ALA A 92 -4.40 -6.63 -14.08
N TYR A 93 -4.39 -6.76 -12.75
CA TYR A 93 -3.34 -7.45 -11.98
C TYR A 93 -3.77 -8.78 -11.33
N GLY A 94 -5.05 -9.14 -11.43
CA GLY A 94 -5.53 -10.38 -10.87
C GLY A 94 -6.85 -10.76 -11.51
N ARG A 95 -7.93 -10.67 -10.74
CA ARG A 95 -9.28 -10.90 -11.24
C ARG A 95 -10.20 -9.70 -11.01
N PRO A 96 -11.15 -9.43 -11.93
CA PRO A 96 -12.16 -8.40 -11.75
C PRO A 96 -12.91 -8.55 -10.42
N VAL A 97 -13.32 -7.42 -9.85
CA VAL A 97 -14.28 -7.40 -8.74
C VAL A 97 -15.66 -7.75 -9.30
N VAL A 98 -16.31 -8.73 -8.69
CA VAL A 98 -17.61 -9.28 -9.13
C VAL A 98 -18.63 -9.30 -7.99
N GLU A 99 -19.90 -9.53 -8.32
CA GLU A 99 -20.93 -9.75 -7.31
C GLU A 99 -20.53 -10.89 -6.36
N GLY A 100 -20.67 -10.65 -5.05
CA GLY A 100 -20.25 -11.59 -4.01
C GLY A 100 -18.86 -11.30 -3.40
N ASP A 101 -18.04 -10.44 -4.02
CA ASP A 101 -16.77 -9.96 -3.43
C ASP A 101 -17.00 -8.98 -2.26
N GLY A 102 -18.21 -8.44 -2.15
CA GLY A 102 -18.66 -7.54 -1.09
C GLY A 102 -19.13 -8.22 0.19
N VAL A 103 -19.08 -7.49 1.29
CA VAL A 103 -19.75 -7.83 2.56
C VAL A 103 -21.26 -7.61 2.43
N ASP A 104 -22.06 -8.44 3.07
CA ASP A 104 -23.52 -8.29 3.07
C ASP A 104 -23.96 -7.00 3.77
N ALA A 105 -24.89 -6.26 3.18
CA ALA A 105 -25.41 -5.02 3.77
C ALA A 105 -25.95 -5.21 5.20
N ASP A 106 -26.51 -6.37 5.50
CA ASP A 106 -27.04 -6.72 6.82
C ASP A 106 -25.92 -6.82 7.87
N ARG A 107 -24.74 -7.30 7.49
CA ARG A 107 -23.57 -7.33 8.38
C ARG A 107 -23.04 -5.94 8.66
N LEU A 108 -23.12 -5.03 7.68
CA LEU A 108 -22.76 -3.62 7.88
C LEU A 108 -23.76 -2.94 8.81
N ARG A 109 -25.06 -3.16 8.63
CA ARG A 109 -26.08 -2.63 9.56
C ARG A 109 -25.87 -3.14 10.99
N ALA A 110 -25.60 -4.43 11.17
CA ALA A 110 -25.29 -4.98 12.48
C ALA A 110 -24.02 -4.36 13.11
N ALA A 111 -23.02 -4.00 12.30
CA ALA A 111 -21.85 -3.28 12.77
C ALA A 111 -22.18 -1.84 13.19
N GLU A 112 -22.97 -1.12 12.39
CA GLU A 112 -23.46 0.23 12.70
C GLU A 112 -24.26 0.26 14.01
N GLU A 113 -25.21 -0.68 14.17
CA GLU A 113 -26.00 -0.83 15.40
C GLU A 113 -25.11 -1.12 16.62
N ARG A 114 -24.12 -2.00 16.47
CA ARG A 114 -23.17 -2.33 17.55
C ARG A 114 -22.28 -1.15 17.92
N LEU A 115 -21.87 -0.36 16.94
CA LEU A 115 -21.01 0.82 17.15
C LEU A 115 -21.80 2.04 17.62
N GLY A 116 -23.11 2.06 17.40
CA GLY A 116 -23.97 3.21 17.68
C GLY A 116 -23.76 4.39 16.72
N ILE A 117 -23.15 4.16 15.55
CA ILE A 117 -22.87 5.16 14.52
C ILE A 117 -23.16 4.61 13.14
N ALA A 118 -23.52 5.48 12.19
CA ALA A 118 -23.48 5.14 10.78
C ALA A 118 -22.01 5.09 10.31
N LEU A 119 -21.68 4.15 9.42
CA LEU A 119 -20.37 4.15 8.79
C LEU A 119 -20.30 5.26 7.74
N PRO A 120 -19.13 5.91 7.55
CA PRO A 120 -18.93 6.79 6.41
C PRO A 120 -19.29 6.10 5.09
N ALA A 121 -19.93 6.83 4.18
CA ALA A 121 -20.41 6.28 2.92
C ALA A 121 -19.29 5.59 2.12
N ALA A 122 -18.11 6.21 2.03
CA ALA A 122 -16.96 5.63 1.32
C ALA A 122 -16.51 4.27 1.92
N LEU A 123 -16.53 4.14 3.26
CA LEU A 123 -16.17 2.88 3.93
C LEU A 123 -17.25 1.82 3.69
N ARG A 124 -18.52 2.20 3.79
CA ARG A 124 -19.66 1.31 3.52
C ARG A 124 -19.61 0.79 2.08
N GLU A 125 -19.39 1.67 1.11
CA GLU A 125 -19.27 1.32 -0.31
C GLU A 125 -18.11 0.37 -0.56
N ALA A 126 -16.92 0.63 0.00
CA ALA A 126 -15.78 -0.27 -0.12
C ALA A 126 -16.06 -1.68 0.43
N TYR A 127 -16.72 -1.78 1.59
CA TYR A 127 -17.13 -3.09 2.12
C TYR A 127 -18.10 -3.80 1.19
N LEU A 128 -19.13 -3.10 0.69
CA LEU A 128 -20.12 -3.66 -0.22
C LEU A 128 -19.51 -4.07 -1.57
N LEU A 129 -18.41 -3.46 -1.98
CA LEU A 129 -17.79 -3.71 -3.28
C LEU A 129 -16.78 -4.84 -3.24
N PHE A 130 -15.83 -4.78 -2.31
CA PHE A 130 -14.68 -5.70 -2.28
C PHE A 130 -14.26 -6.11 -0.87
N GLY A 131 -15.09 -5.88 0.16
CA GLY A 131 -14.73 -6.14 1.55
C GLY A 131 -14.41 -7.60 1.91
N ARG A 132 -14.66 -8.58 1.02
CA ARG A 132 -14.24 -9.98 1.18
C ARG A 132 -12.98 -10.35 0.37
N ARG A 133 -12.49 -9.47 -0.50
CA ARG A 133 -11.29 -9.70 -1.34
C ARG A 133 -10.02 -9.58 -0.52
N ARG A 134 -9.56 -10.68 0.06
CA ARG A 134 -8.38 -10.71 0.93
C ARG A 134 -7.09 -10.27 0.21
N ASP A 135 -7.01 -10.54 -1.08
CA ASP A 135 -5.96 -10.04 -1.98
C ASP A 135 -5.96 -8.51 -2.13
N LEU A 136 -7.10 -7.84 -1.92
CA LEU A 136 -7.20 -6.38 -2.00
C LEU A 136 -7.28 -5.69 -0.64
N THR A 137 -7.40 -6.45 0.47
CA THR A 137 -7.72 -5.87 1.78
C THR A 137 -7.00 -6.49 2.97
N ALA A 138 -6.13 -7.50 2.80
CA ALA A 138 -5.60 -8.27 3.92
C ALA A 138 -4.32 -9.09 3.64
N ALA A 139 -3.52 -8.73 2.65
CA ALA A 139 -2.22 -9.35 2.35
C ALA A 139 -1.14 -8.93 3.35
N GLN A 140 -1.01 -7.61 3.60
CA GLN A 140 -0.08 -7.04 4.58
C GLN A 140 -0.85 -6.25 5.64
N ASP A 141 -1.57 -5.19 5.27
CA ASP A 141 -2.44 -4.47 6.18
C ASP A 141 -3.89 -4.96 6.05
N ARG A 142 -4.59 -5.07 7.17
CA ARG A 142 -5.94 -5.64 7.21
C ARG A 142 -6.98 -4.55 7.33
N LEU A 143 -7.85 -4.44 6.32
CA LEU A 143 -9.19 -3.92 6.51
C LEU A 143 -9.90 -4.82 7.54
N LEU A 144 -10.31 -4.21 8.65
CA LEU A 144 -11.01 -4.92 9.70
C LEU A 144 -12.32 -5.47 9.15
N THR A 145 -12.77 -6.64 9.62
CA THR A 145 -14.12 -7.08 9.28
C THR A 145 -15.16 -6.19 10.00
N PRO A 146 -16.42 -6.14 9.54
CA PRO A 146 -17.46 -5.36 10.23
C PRO A 146 -17.61 -5.69 11.71
N GLY A 147 -17.35 -6.94 12.11
CA GLY A 147 -17.37 -7.37 13.52
C GLY A 147 -16.16 -6.89 14.33
N GLN A 148 -15.07 -6.51 13.68
CA GLN A 148 -13.83 -6.04 14.31
C GLN A 148 -13.68 -4.51 14.34
N LEU A 149 -14.52 -3.79 13.57
CA LEU A 149 -14.61 -2.34 13.65
C LEU A 149 -14.88 -1.89 15.09
N ARG A 150 -14.21 -0.82 15.50
CA ARG A 150 -14.28 -0.28 16.86
C ARG A 150 -13.94 1.20 16.85
N CYS A 151 -14.51 1.94 17.80
CA CYS A 151 -14.01 3.26 18.16
C CYS A 151 -13.01 3.11 19.31
N ASP A 152 -11.95 3.92 19.31
CA ASP A 152 -11.05 4.04 20.46
C ASP A 152 -11.62 4.99 21.53
N ALA A 153 -10.79 5.32 22.53
CA ALA A 153 -11.19 6.18 23.64
C ALA A 153 -11.45 7.63 23.20
N GLU A 154 -10.79 8.07 22.13
CA GLU A 154 -10.94 9.36 21.47
C GLU A 154 -12.11 9.38 20.47
N GLY A 155 -12.79 8.24 20.27
CA GLY A 155 -13.93 8.08 19.37
C GLY A 155 -13.55 7.87 17.90
N VAL A 156 -12.26 7.71 17.58
CA VAL A 156 -11.78 7.43 16.22
C VAL A 156 -12.24 6.04 15.80
N LEU A 157 -13.00 5.96 14.71
CA LEU A 157 -13.42 4.69 14.13
C LEU A 157 -12.23 4.05 13.41
N VAL A 158 -11.64 3.04 14.02
CA VAL A 158 -10.52 2.27 13.45
C VAL A 158 -11.06 1.28 12.42
N PHE A 159 -10.54 1.36 11.19
CA PHE A 159 -10.99 0.50 10.08
C PHE A 159 -9.87 -0.35 9.46
N ARG A 160 -8.60 0.05 9.57
CA ARG A 160 -7.44 -0.71 9.06
C ARG A 160 -6.39 -0.85 10.15
N VAL A 161 -5.74 -2.02 10.19
CA VAL A 161 -4.63 -2.30 11.11
C VAL A 161 -3.51 -3.00 10.38
N GLU A 162 -2.28 -2.65 10.73
CA GLU A 162 -1.09 -3.33 10.25
C GLU A 162 -1.03 -4.76 10.84
N ASN A 163 -0.52 -5.74 10.09
CA ASN A 163 -0.58 -7.16 10.50
C ASN A 163 0.16 -7.47 11.81
N GLN A 164 1.21 -6.72 12.15
CA GLN A 164 1.94 -6.78 13.41
C GLN A 164 1.38 -5.83 14.48
N HIS A 165 0.31 -5.10 14.17
CA HIS A 165 -0.33 -4.10 15.02
C HIS A 165 0.57 -2.90 15.36
N CYS A 166 1.59 -2.62 14.54
CA CYS A 166 2.47 -1.48 14.71
C CYS A 166 1.81 -0.15 14.30
N ALA A 167 0.83 -0.22 13.38
CA ALA A 167 0.07 0.92 12.90
C ALA A 167 -1.44 0.65 12.83
N SER A 168 -2.23 1.70 12.91
CA SER A 168 -3.69 1.67 12.72
C SER A 168 -4.15 2.91 11.96
N TRP A 169 -5.23 2.77 11.21
CA TRP A 169 -5.87 3.89 10.50
C TRP A 169 -7.33 3.98 10.88
N GLY A 170 -7.80 5.21 11.01
CA GLY A 170 -9.16 5.49 11.46
C GLY A 170 -9.68 6.84 10.98
N VAL A 171 -10.97 7.06 11.18
CA VAL A 171 -11.65 8.32 10.85
C VAL A 171 -12.09 9.03 12.12
N SER A 172 -11.89 10.34 12.17
CA SER A 172 -12.27 11.15 13.33
C SER A 172 -13.79 11.29 13.43
N PRO A 173 -14.37 11.20 14.64
CA PRO A 173 -15.79 11.45 14.86
C PRO A 173 -16.16 12.93 14.67
N GLU A 174 -15.19 13.83 14.74
CA GLU A 174 -15.38 15.28 14.62
C GLU A 174 -15.36 15.78 13.17
N SER A 175 -15.31 14.88 12.18
CA SER A 175 -15.29 15.29 10.78
C SER A 175 -16.67 15.74 10.29
N ASP A 176 -16.73 16.97 9.79
CA ASP A 176 -17.91 17.50 9.09
C ASP A 176 -18.13 16.82 7.72
N ALA A 177 -17.10 16.16 7.16
CA ALA A 177 -17.15 15.45 5.89
C ALA A 177 -17.62 13.99 6.09
N HIS A 178 -18.84 13.84 6.60
CA HIS A 178 -19.38 12.56 7.09
C HIS A 178 -19.28 11.38 6.09
N ASP A 179 -19.49 11.65 4.80
CA ASP A 179 -19.52 10.60 3.76
C ASP A 179 -18.13 10.11 3.36
N ASP A 180 -17.14 11.00 3.34
CA ASP A 180 -15.76 10.72 2.92
C ASP A 180 -14.75 11.50 3.80
N PRO A 181 -14.67 11.17 5.10
CA PRO A 181 -13.92 11.97 6.07
C PRO A 181 -12.40 11.81 5.91
N PRO A 182 -11.59 12.74 6.44
CA PRO A 182 -10.15 12.56 6.54
C PRO A 182 -9.77 11.33 7.37
N VAL A 183 -8.65 10.73 7.00
CA VAL A 183 -8.07 9.57 7.67
C VAL A 183 -6.89 9.98 8.52
N LEU A 184 -6.86 9.43 9.73
CA LEU A 184 -5.76 9.51 10.66
C LEU A 184 -4.99 8.18 10.63
N MET A 185 -3.69 8.25 10.88
CA MET A 185 -2.82 7.11 11.14
C MET A 185 -2.27 7.21 12.56
N SER A 186 -2.09 6.09 13.22
CA SER A 186 -1.40 6.02 14.52
C SER A 186 -0.27 5.02 14.48
N THR A 187 0.89 5.45 14.98
CA THR A 187 2.10 4.64 15.20
C THR A 187 2.51 4.84 16.66
N GLY A 188 2.16 3.90 17.54
CA GLY A 188 2.43 4.04 18.98
C GLY A 188 1.43 4.93 19.76
N GLY A 189 0.16 4.98 19.33
CA GLY A 189 -0.95 5.48 20.15
C GLY A 189 -1.29 6.97 20.00
N ARG A 190 -0.50 7.74 19.24
CA ARG A 190 -0.88 9.10 18.84
C ARG A 190 -1.44 9.09 17.41
N TRP A 191 -2.56 9.76 17.20
CA TRP A 191 -3.12 9.97 15.86
C TRP A 191 -2.46 11.16 15.16
N MET A 192 -2.17 11.01 13.88
CA MET A 192 -1.68 12.05 12.99
C MET A 192 -2.41 12.00 11.64
N PRO A 193 -2.46 13.11 10.88
CA PRO A 193 -3.07 13.11 9.55
C PRO A 193 -2.40 12.10 8.61
N TYR A 194 -3.21 11.40 7.80
CA TYR A 194 -2.73 10.44 6.80
C TYR A 194 -3.22 10.81 5.40
N ALA A 195 -4.54 10.85 5.19
CA ALA A 195 -5.16 11.25 3.94
C ALA A 195 -6.30 12.23 4.21
N ASP A 196 -6.55 13.15 3.29
CA ASP A 196 -7.63 14.13 3.46
C ASP A 196 -9.03 13.55 3.15
N ARG A 197 -9.09 12.34 2.58
CA ARG A 197 -10.31 11.58 2.26
C ARG A 197 -10.10 10.08 2.50
N LEU A 198 -11.16 9.42 2.94
CA LEU A 198 -11.21 7.99 3.21
C LEU A 198 -11.17 7.17 1.92
N SER A 199 -11.84 7.64 0.88
CA SER A 199 -11.79 7.03 -0.46
C SER A 199 -10.35 6.95 -1.01
N ILE A 200 -9.54 8.00 -0.84
CA ILE A 200 -8.11 7.99 -1.21
C ILE A 200 -7.36 6.92 -0.42
N ALA A 201 -7.53 6.86 0.90
CA ALA A 201 -6.86 5.88 1.74
C ALA A 201 -7.27 4.44 1.39
N LEU A 202 -8.53 4.21 1.01
CA LEU A 202 -9.03 2.90 0.60
C LEU A 202 -8.51 2.49 -0.78
N VAL A 203 -8.41 3.42 -1.73
CA VAL A 203 -7.81 3.16 -3.05
C VAL A 203 -6.32 2.86 -2.90
N GLU A 204 -5.58 3.63 -2.10
CA GLU A 204 -4.17 3.34 -1.81
C GLU A 204 -4.00 1.97 -1.15
N MET A 205 -4.85 1.64 -0.18
CA MET A 205 -4.84 0.32 0.47
C MET A 205 -4.99 -0.78 -0.59
N VAL A 206 -5.95 -0.68 -1.50
CA VAL A 206 -6.14 -1.68 -2.56
C VAL A 206 -4.88 -1.84 -3.42
N LEU A 207 -4.22 -0.75 -3.81
CA LEU A 207 -2.98 -0.82 -4.58
C LEU A 207 -1.87 -1.54 -3.81
N SER A 208 -1.70 -1.20 -2.53
CA SER A 208 -0.74 -1.81 -1.62
C SER A 208 -1.00 -3.31 -1.44
N GLU A 209 -2.23 -3.67 -1.07
CA GLU A 209 -2.59 -5.05 -0.78
C GLU A 209 -2.53 -5.93 -2.03
N ALA A 210 -2.97 -5.42 -3.18
CA ALA A 210 -2.85 -6.14 -4.45
C ALA A 210 -1.39 -6.44 -4.79
N MET A 211 -0.49 -5.46 -4.61
CA MET A 211 0.95 -5.64 -4.80
C MET A 211 1.55 -6.67 -3.84
N PHE A 212 1.17 -6.63 -2.55
CA PHE A 212 1.70 -7.59 -1.57
C PHE A 212 1.07 -8.98 -1.66
N SER A 213 -0.06 -9.11 -2.35
CA SER A 213 -0.70 -10.40 -2.65
C SER A 213 -0.24 -11.05 -3.95
N ALA A 214 0.59 -10.34 -4.73
CA ALA A 214 0.99 -10.75 -6.07
C ALA A 214 1.87 -12.00 -6.05
N ASP A 215 1.90 -12.70 -7.19
CA ASP A 215 2.79 -13.84 -7.40
C ASP A 215 4.25 -13.39 -7.42
N GLU A 216 5.15 -14.20 -6.86
CA GLU A 216 6.59 -13.89 -6.72
C GLU A 216 7.27 -13.60 -8.07
N GLU A 217 6.77 -14.15 -9.19
CA GLU A 217 7.31 -13.84 -10.53
C GLU A 217 6.88 -12.46 -11.04
N THR A 218 5.84 -11.87 -10.45
CA THR A 218 5.19 -10.63 -10.88
C THR A 218 5.38 -9.46 -9.92
N VAL A 219 6.07 -9.67 -8.81
CA VAL A 219 6.41 -8.63 -7.84
C VAL A 219 7.89 -8.70 -7.47
N ASP A 220 8.50 -7.55 -7.23
CA ASP A 220 9.85 -7.48 -6.70
C ASP A 220 10.04 -6.17 -5.92
N ASN A 221 11.11 -6.09 -5.15
CA ASN A 221 11.53 -4.88 -4.49
C ASN A 221 13.05 -4.70 -4.52
N ARG A 222 13.44 -3.43 -4.44
CA ARG A 222 14.81 -2.98 -4.39
C ARG A 222 15.00 -2.03 -3.22
N ALA A 223 16.07 -2.23 -2.47
CA ALA A 223 16.49 -1.32 -1.41
C ALA A 223 17.32 -0.14 -1.98
N ASP A 224 17.44 0.91 -1.17
CA ASP A 224 18.42 1.99 -1.33
C ASP A 224 18.36 2.67 -2.71
N LEU A 225 17.21 3.31 -2.98
CA LEU A 225 17.05 4.12 -4.18
C LEU A 225 17.93 5.38 -4.10
N ASP A 226 19.06 5.34 -4.80
CA ASP A 226 19.92 6.50 -4.98
C ASP A 226 19.24 7.61 -5.81
N ASP A 227 19.83 8.81 -5.78
CA ASP A 227 19.24 9.96 -6.45
C ASP A 227 19.17 9.81 -7.98
N ALA A 228 20.09 9.06 -8.58
CA ALA A 228 20.08 8.79 -10.02
C ALA A 228 18.90 7.88 -10.41
N ALA A 229 18.66 6.82 -9.63
CA ALA A 229 17.52 5.93 -9.78
C ALA A 229 16.20 6.67 -9.57
N ARG A 230 16.12 7.60 -8.61
CA ARG A 230 14.93 8.45 -8.41
C ARG A 230 14.66 9.39 -9.58
N VAL A 231 15.71 9.98 -10.17
CA VAL A 231 15.58 10.81 -11.38
C VAL A 231 15.09 9.96 -12.55
N ALA A 232 15.67 8.76 -12.72
CA ALA A 232 15.28 7.83 -13.76
C ALA A 232 13.81 7.37 -13.59
N LEU A 233 13.40 7.01 -12.38
CA LEU A 233 12.02 6.64 -12.02
C LEU A 233 11.03 7.73 -12.48
N ARG A 234 11.30 8.99 -12.11
CA ARG A 234 10.45 10.13 -12.48
C ARG A 234 10.46 10.45 -13.98
N ALA A 235 11.52 10.11 -14.69
CA ALA A 235 11.62 10.34 -16.13
C ALA A 235 10.90 9.25 -16.95
N MET A 236 10.84 8.02 -16.44
CA MET A 236 10.36 6.85 -17.19
C MET A 236 8.94 6.43 -16.84
N PHE A 237 8.44 6.80 -15.65
CA PHE A 237 7.15 6.37 -15.16
C PHE A 237 6.28 7.57 -14.76
N VAL A 238 4.97 7.42 -14.96
CA VAL A 238 3.99 8.45 -14.64
C VAL A 238 3.70 8.42 -13.15
N ARG A 239 3.91 9.52 -12.45
CA ARG A 239 3.46 9.66 -11.05
C ARG A 239 1.93 9.62 -11.01
N LEU A 240 1.35 8.70 -10.23
CA LEU A 240 -0.09 8.67 -9.98
C LEU A 240 -0.51 9.90 -9.17
N PRO A 241 -1.70 10.47 -9.40
CA PRO A 241 -2.16 11.71 -8.76
C PRO A 241 -2.56 11.52 -7.27
N LEU A 242 -2.26 10.37 -6.67
CA LEU A 242 -2.40 10.16 -5.23
C LEU A 242 -1.53 11.17 -4.48
N PRO A 243 -2.03 11.74 -3.36
CA PRO A 243 -1.26 12.63 -2.54
C PRO A 243 -0.01 11.94 -1.98
N ASP A 244 0.90 12.75 -1.47
CA ASP A 244 2.05 12.25 -0.72
C ASP A 244 1.55 11.75 0.65
N LEU A 245 1.53 10.42 0.83
CA LEU A 245 0.98 9.76 2.02
C LEU A 245 2.11 9.39 2.99
N PRO A 246 1.96 9.59 4.31
CA PRO A 246 2.99 9.20 5.28
C PRO A 246 3.26 7.70 5.26
N LEU A 247 4.54 7.29 5.33
CA LEU A 247 4.91 5.89 5.59
C LEU A 247 4.84 5.63 7.10
N TRP A 248 4.05 4.65 7.54
CA TRP A 248 3.90 4.37 8.97
C TRP A 248 5.21 4.01 9.69
N ALA A 249 6.16 3.36 8.99
CA ALA A 249 7.45 2.99 9.56
C ALA A 249 8.41 4.19 9.71
N ALA A 250 8.12 5.30 9.03
CA ALA A 250 8.94 6.50 9.00
C ALA A 250 8.09 7.76 8.71
N PRO A 251 7.15 8.13 9.60
CA PRO A 251 6.13 9.14 9.30
C PRO A 251 6.69 10.56 9.09
N ASP A 252 7.88 10.83 9.61
CA ASP A 252 8.59 12.11 9.47
C ASP A 252 9.56 12.14 8.27
N GLN A 253 9.63 11.06 7.48
CA GLN A 253 10.51 10.97 6.31
C GLN A 253 9.77 11.27 5.00
N SER A 254 10.42 10.99 3.87
CA SER A 254 9.78 11.11 2.56
C SER A 254 8.51 10.26 2.50
N PRO A 255 7.47 10.68 1.77
CA PRO A 255 6.19 9.99 1.73
C PRO A 255 6.24 8.74 0.84
N VAL A 256 5.18 7.94 0.92
CA VAL A 256 4.86 6.89 -0.06
C VAL A 256 4.40 7.55 -1.36
N ARG A 257 4.98 7.10 -2.48
CA ARG A 257 4.64 7.58 -3.82
C ARG A 257 4.42 6.43 -4.79
N TRP A 258 3.41 6.57 -5.62
CA TRP A 258 3.01 5.61 -6.64
C TRP A 258 3.31 6.11 -8.05
N PHE A 259 3.81 5.20 -8.89
CA PHE A 259 4.11 5.44 -10.29
C PHE A 259 3.52 4.32 -11.15
N ALA A 260 3.26 4.60 -12.42
CA ALA A 260 2.75 3.63 -13.36
C ALA A 260 3.49 3.69 -14.71
N GLY A 261 3.66 2.52 -15.32
CA GLY A 261 4.00 2.34 -16.72
C GLY A 261 2.91 1.52 -17.43
N PRO A 262 3.09 1.16 -18.72
CA PRO A 262 2.07 0.45 -19.49
C PRO A 262 1.53 -0.85 -18.86
N ASP A 263 2.40 -1.63 -18.22
CA ASP A 263 2.06 -2.93 -17.60
C ASP A 263 2.65 -3.09 -16.19
N VAL A 264 2.99 -1.98 -15.52
CA VAL A 264 3.66 -1.99 -14.21
C VAL A 264 3.14 -0.88 -13.31
N LEU A 265 3.02 -1.21 -12.03
CA LEU A 265 2.76 -0.30 -10.93
C LEU A 265 4.01 -0.31 -10.03
N LEU A 266 4.47 0.86 -9.60
CA LEU A 266 5.61 1.00 -8.71
C LEU A 266 5.23 1.80 -7.47
N ARG A 267 5.85 1.46 -6.34
CA ARG A 267 5.67 2.14 -5.05
C ARG A 267 7.04 2.48 -4.45
N GLU A 268 7.30 3.76 -4.28
CA GLU A 268 8.46 4.30 -3.56
C GLU A 268 8.07 4.53 -2.10
N ASP A 269 8.70 3.80 -1.18
CA ASP A 269 8.54 3.96 0.27
C ASP A 269 9.68 4.80 0.84
N SER A 270 9.46 6.11 0.90
CA SER A 270 10.39 7.06 1.53
C SER A 270 11.81 7.05 0.95
N GLY A 271 12.00 6.51 -0.26
CA GLY A 271 13.30 6.30 -0.87
C GLY A 271 14.12 5.12 -0.29
N THR A 272 13.55 4.39 0.68
CA THR A 272 14.14 3.18 1.27
C THR A 272 13.87 1.97 0.37
N TRP A 273 12.63 1.83 -0.10
CA TRP A 273 12.23 0.74 -0.98
C TRP A 273 11.58 1.26 -2.25
N LEU A 274 11.87 0.58 -3.36
CA LEU A 274 11.05 0.61 -4.56
C LEU A 274 10.46 -0.78 -4.75
N TRP A 275 9.14 -0.86 -4.70
CA TRP A 275 8.40 -2.04 -5.11
C TRP A 275 7.98 -1.89 -6.57
N VAL A 276 7.93 -3.02 -7.27
CA VAL A 276 7.37 -3.15 -8.61
C VAL A 276 6.36 -4.28 -8.61
N HIS A 277 5.21 -4.04 -9.22
CA HIS A 277 4.18 -5.04 -9.51
C HIS A 277 3.92 -5.00 -11.02
N GLY A 278 4.36 -6.02 -11.73
CA GLY A 278 4.12 -6.18 -13.16
C GLY A 278 2.90 -7.05 -13.41
N ARG A 279 2.20 -6.81 -14.53
CA ARG A 279 1.11 -7.71 -14.97
C ARG A 279 1.63 -9.06 -15.48
N THR A 280 2.92 -9.10 -15.80
CA THR A 280 3.64 -10.28 -16.27
C THR A 280 5.06 -10.26 -15.71
N PRO A 281 5.74 -11.41 -15.62
CA PRO A 281 7.15 -11.45 -15.22
C PRO A 281 8.05 -10.64 -16.15
N ALA A 282 7.75 -10.62 -17.46
CA ALA A 282 8.48 -9.81 -18.43
C ALA A 282 8.37 -8.30 -18.16
N ALA A 283 7.23 -7.85 -17.61
CA ALA A 283 7.04 -6.44 -17.24
C ALA A 283 7.90 -6.06 -16.03
N VAL A 284 8.02 -6.95 -15.03
CA VAL A 284 8.96 -6.78 -13.90
C VAL A 284 10.39 -6.73 -14.41
N GLN A 285 10.79 -7.68 -15.25
CA GLN A 285 12.14 -7.72 -15.82
C GLN A 285 12.48 -6.44 -16.60
N ALA A 286 11.53 -5.91 -17.37
CA ALA A 286 11.73 -4.65 -18.10
C ALA A 286 11.95 -3.44 -17.16
N VAL A 287 11.42 -3.46 -15.93
CA VAL A 287 11.75 -2.45 -14.91
C VAL A 287 13.17 -2.66 -14.39
N ARG A 288 13.56 -3.90 -14.08
CA ARG A 288 14.91 -4.22 -13.60
C ARG A 288 15.99 -3.76 -14.59
N ASP A 289 15.76 -3.99 -15.89
CA ASP A 289 16.68 -3.57 -16.96
C ASP A 289 16.81 -2.04 -17.06
N ARG A 290 15.72 -1.30 -16.81
CA ARG A 290 15.69 0.17 -16.89
C ARG A 290 16.17 0.86 -15.61
N LEU A 291 15.99 0.20 -14.46
CA LEU A 291 16.40 0.65 -13.14
C LEU A 291 17.37 -0.37 -12.53
N PRO A 292 18.60 -0.46 -13.07
CA PRO A 292 19.57 -1.48 -12.66
C PRO A 292 19.97 -1.31 -11.19
N GLY A 293 20.08 -2.42 -10.47
CA GLY A 293 20.47 -2.49 -9.06
C GLY A 293 20.15 -3.86 -8.46
N ASP A 294 20.31 -3.97 -7.14
CA ASP A 294 20.07 -5.23 -6.42
C ASP A 294 18.57 -5.39 -6.11
N TRP A 295 17.93 -6.27 -6.86
CA TRP A 295 16.53 -6.67 -6.68
C TRP A 295 16.46 -7.95 -5.85
N LEU A 296 15.53 -8.03 -4.90
CA LEU A 296 15.58 -9.02 -3.82
C LEU A 296 14.76 -10.29 -4.07
N MET A 297 13.79 -10.26 -4.97
CA MET A 297 12.90 -11.39 -5.27
C MET A 297 13.30 -12.09 -6.58
N VAL A 298 14.53 -11.90 -7.05
CA VAL A 298 15.07 -12.66 -8.19
C VAL A 298 15.23 -14.11 -7.74
N PRO A 299 14.69 -15.11 -8.49
CA PRO A 299 14.98 -16.50 -8.20
C PRO A 299 16.49 -16.70 -8.14
N GLU A 300 17.00 -17.31 -7.07
CA GLU A 300 18.38 -17.80 -7.09
C GLU A 300 18.49 -18.72 -8.30
N ASP A 301 19.41 -18.43 -9.23
CA ASP A 301 19.73 -19.38 -10.29
C ASP A 301 20.00 -20.71 -9.58
N GLU A 302 19.18 -21.73 -9.86
CA GLU A 302 19.48 -23.11 -9.51
C GLU A 302 20.77 -23.42 -10.26
N GLY A 303 21.90 -23.14 -9.61
CA GLY A 303 23.20 -23.34 -10.18
C GLY A 303 23.28 -24.77 -10.67
N ASP A 304 23.54 -24.92 -11.97
CA ASP A 304 23.96 -26.17 -12.57
C ASP A 304 25.08 -26.74 -11.68
N GLU A 305 24.73 -27.74 -10.85
CA GLU A 305 25.72 -28.59 -10.19
C GLU A 305 26.41 -29.41 -11.29
N ASP A 306 27.55 -28.90 -11.75
CA ASP A 306 28.53 -29.61 -12.59
C ASP A 306 29.03 -30.92 -11.92
#